data_AF-A0A0M8W6C4-F1
#
_entry.id   AF-A0A0M8W6C4-F1
#
_cell.length_a   1.000
_cell.length_b   1.000
_cell.length_c   1.000
_cell.angle_alpha   90.00
_cell.angle_beta   90.00
_cell.angle_gamma   90.00
#
_symmetry.space_group_name_H-M   'P 1'
#
loop_
_entity.id
_entity.type
_entity.pdbx_description
1 polymer ?
#
loop_
_entity_poly.entity_id
_entity_poly.type
_entity_poly.pdbx_seq_one_letter_code
_entity_poly.pdbx_strand_id
1 'polypeptide(L)'
;MPPPQPSWGGYGAYPAPPRKKSNGPIVALILGGVVILGLGAVGVFAATLSNKVKDAGYSGYTTYSPTYTYTTTEQATTTTAPSRSTTARTPSAQSTPVGPKAVYALADHPFLKPNIGANRLASCPLPAMDYSPAGQERYLRAALPCIEAMWKPALQAANMPYQPVELHIVTETMQYPCGTVRPDSTARYCQGGIYWTANAYAAERNPNNPNHPGKYLGQLAHEYGHHIQWLTGMLKASDRAQYDAGGWDTPKGLDLNRRMELQATCFGGMTLAPLSHGAVPMDVIQTGLTDAGNRGDYDIYPTKDHGTPQNNANWVKQGYSSNQASLCNTWASEAQYVS
;
A
#
# COMPACT_ATOMS: atom_id res chain seq x y z
N MET A 1 -31.07 -2.17 78.70
CA MET A 1 -32.12 -1.59 77.84
C MET A 1 -31.44 -0.54 76.97
N PRO A 2 -31.38 -0.72 75.64
CA PRO A 2 -30.74 0.25 74.75
C PRO A 2 -31.62 1.50 74.52
N PRO A 3 -31.01 2.65 74.21
CA PRO A 3 -31.72 3.92 73.99
C PRO A 3 -32.59 3.92 72.72
N PRO A 4 -33.64 4.77 72.67
CA PRO A 4 -34.66 4.75 71.62
C PRO A 4 -34.12 5.22 70.26
N GLN A 5 -34.57 4.53 69.20
CA GLN A 5 -34.28 4.84 67.80
C GLN A 5 -35.02 6.13 67.36
N PRO A 6 -34.42 6.99 66.52
CA PRO A 6 -35.07 8.18 66.01
C PRO A 6 -36.12 7.86 64.94
N SER A 7 -37.26 8.55 65.05
CA SER A 7 -38.39 8.50 64.12
C SER A 7 -38.06 9.20 62.79
N TRP A 8 -38.25 8.49 61.69
CA TRP A 8 -38.19 9.08 60.35
C TRP A 8 -39.58 9.60 59.95
N GLY A 9 -39.65 10.91 59.76
CA GLY A 9 -40.82 11.61 59.23
C GLY A 9 -41.17 11.18 57.82
N GLY A 10 -42.47 11.25 57.52
CA GLY A 10 -43.06 10.87 56.24
C GLY A 10 -42.62 11.76 55.08
N TYR A 11 -42.44 11.13 53.92
CA TYR A 11 -42.30 11.78 52.63
C TYR A 11 -43.48 11.38 51.75
N GLY A 12 -44.08 12.40 51.13
CA GLY A 12 -45.33 12.33 50.37
C GLY A 12 -45.25 11.51 49.08
N ALA A 13 -46.45 11.26 48.55
CA ALA A 13 -46.67 10.56 47.28
C ALA A 13 -45.98 11.28 46.10
N TYR A 14 -45.21 10.53 45.32
CA TYR A 14 -44.64 10.97 44.06
C TYR A 14 -45.73 11.08 42.97
N PRO A 15 -45.68 12.11 42.09
CA PRO A 15 -46.61 12.22 40.97
C PRO A 15 -46.28 11.20 39.86
N ALA A 16 -47.33 10.70 39.20
CA ALA A 16 -47.21 9.75 38.09
C ALA A 16 -46.48 10.36 36.87
N PRO A 17 -45.68 9.57 36.12
CA PRO A 17 -44.97 10.05 34.95
C PRO A 17 -45.92 10.32 33.76
N PRO A 18 -45.62 11.32 32.89
CA PRO A 18 -46.46 11.67 31.76
C PRO A 18 -46.36 10.63 30.63
N ARG A 19 -47.50 10.36 29.98
CA ARG A 19 -47.61 9.45 28.82
C ARG A 19 -46.82 9.96 27.62
N LYS A 20 -45.95 9.12 27.05
CA LYS A 20 -45.24 9.39 25.79
C LYS A 20 -46.23 9.49 24.62
N LYS A 21 -46.14 10.58 23.84
CA LYS A 21 -46.84 10.72 22.55
C LYS A 21 -46.10 9.93 21.47
N SER A 22 -46.87 9.19 20.66
CA SER A 22 -46.38 8.42 19.52
C SER A 22 -46.18 9.33 18.31
N ASN A 23 -44.95 9.41 17.80
CA ASN A 23 -44.60 10.13 16.56
C ASN A 23 -44.56 9.21 15.32
N GLY A 24 -45.13 8.00 15.42
CA GLY A 24 -45.13 6.99 14.37
C GLY A 24 -45.56 7.47 12.97
N PRO A 25 -46.65 8.26 12.81
CA PRO A 25 -47.09 8.68 11.47
C PRO A 25 -46.19 9.75 10.82
N ILE A 26 -45.42 10.53 11.61
CA ILE A 26 -44.51 11.55 11.07
C ILE A 26 -43.21 10.92 10.55
N VAL A 27 -42.71 9.88 11.23
CA VAL A 27 -41.50 9.15 10.80
C VAL A 27 -41.76 8.34 9.53
N ALA A 28 -42.95 7.77 9.36
CA ALA A 28 -43.33 7.03 8.16
C ALA A 28 -43.43 7.92 6.90
N LEU A 29 -43.92 9.17 7.04
CA LEU A 29 -44.01 10.12 5.92
C LEU A 29 -42.63 10.65 5.49
N ILE A 30 -41.69 10.82 6.43
CA ILE A 30 -40.32 11.26 6.11
C ILE A 30 -39.55 10.13 5.40
N LEU A 31 -39.67 8.88 5.86
CA LEU A 31 -39.01 7.74 5.21
C LEU A 31 -39.60 7.43 3.82
N GLY A 32 -40.91 7.55 3.64
CA GLY A 32 -41.56 7.40 2.33
C GLY A 32 -41.14 8.47 1.32
N GLY A 33 -41.03 9.73 1.75
CA GLY A 33 -40.59 10.85 0.89
C GLY A 33 -39.13 10.75 0.44
N VAL A 34 -38.22 10.30 1.32
CA VAL A 34 -36.79 10.14 1.01
C VAL A 34 -36.54 8.99 0.04
N VAL A 35 -37.30 7.89 0.12
CA VAL A 35 -37.15 6.75 -0.81
C VAL A 35 -37.67 7.11 -2.21
N ILE A 36 -38.77 7.84 -2.33
CA ILE A 36 -39.32 8.23 -3.64
C ILE A 36 -38.42 9.28 -4.33
N LEU A 37 -37.88 10.25 -3.58
CA LEU A 37 -36.93 11.24 -4.12
C LEU A 37 -35.56 10.60 -4.45
N GLY A 38 -35.10 9.65 -3.64
CA GLY A 38 -33.86 8.90 -3.90
C GLY A 38 -33.93 8.04 -5.15
N LEU A 39 -35.03 7.31 -5.36
CA LEU A 39 -35.22 6.48 -6.56
C LEU A 39 -35.40 7.32 -7.83
N GLY A 40 -36.09 8.46 -7.74
CA GLY A 40 -36.22 9.42 -8.85
C GLY A 40 -34.90 10.08 -9.25
N ALA A 41 -34.07 10.48 -8.27
CA ALA A 41 -32.77 11.10 -8.53
C ALA A 41 -31.76 10.09 -9.11
N VAL A 42 -31.75 8.84 -8.62
CA VAL A 42 -30.89 7.78 -9.15
C VAL A 42 -31.30 7.37 -10.58
N GLY A 43 -32.61 7.30 -10.88
CA GLY A 43 -33.10 6.98 -12.22
C GLY A 43 -32.74 8.04 -13.28
N VAL A 44 -32.83 9.33 -12.93
CA VAL A 44 -32.48 10.44 -13.85
C VAL A 44 -30.96 10.59 -14.02
N PHE A 45 -30.17 10.31 -12.96
CA PHE A 45 -28.70 10.35 -13.03
C PHE A 45 -28.13 9.15 -13.81
N ALA A 46 -28.71 7.94 -13.66
CA ALA A 46 -28.30 6.76 -14.41
C ALA A 46 -28.63 6.84 -15.91
N ALA A 47 -29.77 7.43 -16.27
CA ALA A 47 -30.17 7.63 -17.66
C ALA A 47 -29.34 8.72 -18.39
N THR A 48 -28.82 9.71 -17.65
CA THR A 48 -27.97 10.77 -18.22
C THR A 48 -26.50 10.38 -18.35
N LEU A 49 -25.99 9.46 -17.51
CA LEU A 49 -24.65 8.89 -17.68
C LEU A 49 -24.57 7.82 -18.79
N SER A 50 -25.61 6.99 -18.96
CA SER A 50 -25.58 5.92 -19.99
C SER A 50 -25.46 6.44 -21.43
N ASN A 51 -25.85 7.69 -21.67
CA ASN A 51 -25.72 8.35 -22.98
C ASN A 51 -24.40 9.11 -23.18
N LYS A 52 -23.50 9.16 -22.19
CA LYS A 52 -22.20 9.87 -22.29
C LYS A 52 -20.96 8.96 -22.28
N VAL A 53 -21.11 7.64 -22.18
CA VAL A 53 -19.97 6.68 -22.19
C VAL A 53 -19.87 5.88 -23.49
N LYS A 54 -20.28 6.48 -24.61
CA LYS A 54 -19.90 5.98 -25.93
C LYS A 54 -18.88 6.95 -26.54
N ASP A 55 -17.68 6.43 -26.78
CA ASP A 55 -16.59 7.03 -27.56
C ASP A 55 -15.85 8.26 -26.98
N ALA A 56 -15.43 8.21 -25.72
CA ALA A 56 -14.40 9.13 -25.24
C ALA A 56 -13.34 8.42 -24.38
N GLY A 57 -12.26 8.04 -25.04
CA GLY A 57 -10.96 7.86 -24.39
C GLY A 57 -10.40 6.46 -24.48
N TYR A 58 -9.83 6.08 -25.63
CA TYR A 58 -8.66 5.19 -25.69
C TYR A 58 -8.01 5.27 -27.09
N SER A 59 -7.63 6.47 -27.53
CA SER A 59 -6.84 6.68 -28.77
C SER A 59 -5.40 7.15 -28.51
N GLY A 60 -4.91 7.10 -27.27
CA GLY A 60 -3.68 7.80 -26.87
C GLY A 60 -2.50 6.96 -26.36
N TYR A 61 -2.55 5.64 -26.35
CA TYR A 61 -1.40 4.85 -25.83
C TYR A 61 -0.36 4.64 -26.91
N THR A 62 0.58 5.58 -27.01
CA THR A 62 1.87 5.36 -27.66
C THR A 62 2.71 4.44 -26.78
N THR A 63 3.14 3.30 -27.31
CA THR A 63 4.14 2.41 -26.71
C THR A 63 5.48 3.13 -26.65
N TYR A 64 5.69 3.98 -25.65
CA TYR A 64 7.00 4.58 -25.39
C TYR A 64 7.84 3.60 -24.57
N SER A 65 8.69 2.84 -25.25
CA SER A 65 9.86 2.20 -24.64
C SER A 65 11.04 3.14 -24.82
N PRO A 66 11.51 3.86 -23.78
CA PRO A 66 12.71 4.65 -23.93
C PRO A 66 13.91 3.73 -24.15
N THR A 67 14.61 3.92 -25.27
CA THR A 67 15.95 3.35 -25.48
C THR A 67 16.94 4.37 -24.96
N TYR A 68 17.62 4.07 -23.86
CA TYR A 68 18.67 4.94 -23.32
C TYR A 68 20.03 4.54 -23.86
N THR A 69 20.71 5.48 -24.51
CA THR A 69 22.08 5.33 -25.03
C THR A 69 23.08 5.71 -23.94
N TYR A 70 23.90 4.75 -23.49
CA TYR A 70 25.05 5.05 -22.64
C TYR A 70 26.19 5.57 -23.52
N THR A 71 26.68 6.79 -23.24
CA THR A 71 27.86 7.35 -23.92
C THR A 71 29.09 6.94 -23.13
N THR A 72 29.85 5.97 -23.63
CA THR A 72 31.20 5.66 -23.14
C THR A 72 32.20 6.49 -23.93
N THR A 73 32.86 7.44 -23.27
CA THR A 73 33.93 8.23 -23.88
C THR A 73 35.22 7.40 -23.88
N GLU A 74 35.57 6.82 -25.02
CA GLU A 74 36.87 6.18 -25.23
C GLU A 74 37.79 7.12 -26.02
N GLN A 75 38.91 7.49 -25.40
CA GLN A 75 39.91 8.41 -25.94
C GLN A 75 40.79 7.65 -26.95
N ALA A 76 40.64 7.93 -28.24
CA ALA A 76 41.46 7.32 -29.29
C ALA A 76 42.83 8.01 -29.40
N THR A 77 43.91 7.28 -29.09
CA THR A 77 45.28 7.67 -29.46
C THR A 77 45.61 6.99 -30.80
N THR A 78 45.94 7.79 -31.81
CA THR A 78 46.28 7.31 -33.15
C THR A 78 47.76 6.92 -33.20
N THR A 79 48.08 5.68 -33.55
CA THR A 79 49.44 5.28 -33.96
C THR A 79 49.33 4.32 -35.14
N THR A 80 50.01 4.69 -36.23
CA THR A 80 50.02 4.01 -37.53
C THR A 80 51.21 3.04 -37.60
N ALA A 81 50.99 1.79 -38.02
CA ALA A 81 51.88 0.92 -38.84
C ALA A 81 51.41 -0.57 -38.77
N PRO A 82 51.96 -1.52 -39.57
CA PRO A 82 51.42 -1.95 -40.85
C PRO A 82 50.85 -3.38 -40.85
N SER A 83 50.17 -3.70 -41.95
CA SER A 83 49.46 -4.96 -42.24
C SER A 83 50.27 -6.23 -41.93
N ARG A 84 49.72 -7.09 -41.07
CA ARG A 84 50.17 -8.48 -40.89
C ARG A 84 48.95 -9.39 -40.89
N SER A 85 48.96 -10.37 -41.80
CA SER A 85 47.92 -11.38 -41.97
C SER A 85 47.67 -12.15 -40.67
N THR A 86 46.42 -12.19 -40.21
CA THR A 86 45.98 -13.04 -39.11
C THR A 86 44.75 -13.84 -39.52
N THR A 87 44.90 -15.15 -39.39
CA THR A 87 43.90 -16.22 -39.39
C THR A 87 42.54 -15.81 -38.84
N ALA A 88 41.48 -16.19 -39.56
CA ALA A 88 40.09 -15.98 -39.17
C ALA A 88 39.80 -16.64 -37.80
N ARG A 89 39.70 -15.81 -36.76
CA ARG A 89 39.17 -16.19 -35.46
C ARG A 89 37.66 -15.93 -35.49
N THR A 90 36.89 -16.99 -35.36
CA THR A 90 35.43 -16.93 -35.20
C THR A 90 35.09 -15.95 -34.06
N PRO A 91 34.21 -14.95 -34.25
CA PRO A 91 33.80 -14.08 -33.17
C PRO A 91 32.95 -14.91 -32.21
N SER A 92 33.48 -15.21 -31.03
CA SER A 92 32.65 -15.60 -29.90
C SER A 92 31.83 -14.37 -29.54
N ALA A 93 30.53 -14.41 -29.85
CA ALA A 93 29.60 -13.38 -29.43
C ALA A 93 29.54 -13.39 -27.89
N GLN A 94 30.32 -12.52 -27.25
CA GLN A 94 30.07 -12.16 -25.86
C GLN A 94 28.68 -11.52 -25.83
N SER A 95 27.71 -12.25 -25.28
CA SER A 95 26.40 -11.70 -24.95
C SER A 95 26.60 -10.49 -24.05
N THR A 96 26.30 -9.30 -24.55
CA THR A 96 26.23 -8.09 -23.72
C THR A 96 25.26 -8.39 -22.56
N PRO A 97 25.63 -8.14 -21.29
CA PRO A 97 24.70 -8.33 -20.19
C PRO A 97 23.42 -7.55 -20.45
N VAL A 98 22.28 -8.24 -20.50
CA VAL A 98 20.97 -7.60 -20.65
C VAL A 98 20.78 -6.73 -19.42
N GLY A 99 20.70 -5.41 -19.62
CA GLY A 99 20.54 -4.44 -18.53
C GLY A 99 19.27 -4.70 -17.69
N PRO A 100 19.13 -4.02 -16.54
CA PRO A 100 18.01 -4.25 -15.64
C PRO A 100 16.65 -4.10 -16.34
N LYS A 101 15.75 -5.06 -16.14
CA LYS A 101 14.46 -5.10 -16.84
C LYS A 101 13.36 -5.63 -15.92
N ALA A 102 12.24 -4.90 -15.86
CA ALA A 102 11.02 -5.37 -15.19
C ALA A 102 10.46 -6.63 -15.89
N VAL A 103 9.96 -7.57 -15.11
CA VAL A 103 9.37 -8.83 -15.58
C VAL A 103 7.89 -8.85 -15.23
N TYR A 104 7.04 -9.02 -16.26
CA TYR A 104 5.59 -9.04 -16.06
C TYR A 104 5.13 -10.48 -15.83
N ALA A 105 5.31 -10.94 -14.59
CA ALA A 105 4.94 -12.26 -14.12
C ALA A 105 4.40 -12.16 -12.68
N LEU A 106 3.69 -13.20 -12.22
CA LEU A 106 3.12 -13.26 -10.87
C LEU A 106 3.77 -14.41 -10.06
N ALA A 107 3.17 -15.59 -10.06
CA ALA A 107 3.61 -16.72 -9.22
C ALA A 107 5.04 -17.23 -9.54
N ASP A 108 5.47 -17.14 -10.80
CA ASP A 108 6.76 -17.59 -11.31
C ASP A 108 7.79 -16.45 -11.45
N HIS A 109 7.52 -15.29 -10.84
CA HIS A 109 8.33 -14.09 -10.99
C HIS A 109 9.78 -14.30 -10.46
N PRO A 110 10.84 -13.93 -11.20
CA PRO A 110 12.23 -14.21 -10.84
C PRO A 110 12.72 -13.49 -9.57
N PHE A 111 12.04 -12.41 -9.15
CA PHE A 111 12.30 -11.74 -7.87
C PHE A 111 11.79 -12.53 -6.65
N LEU A 112 10.86 -13.47 -6.83
CA LEU A 112 10.30 -14.30 -5.77
C LEU A 112 11.11 -15.60 -5.58
N LYS A 113 12.45 -15.47 -5.59
CA LYS A 113 13.39 -16.58 -5.40
C LYS A 113 14.07 -16.52 -4.03
N PRO A 114 14.59 -17.65 -3.53
CA PRO A 114 15.38 -17.66 -2.30
C PRO A 114 16.58 -16.70 -2.39
N ASN A 115 17.06 -16.23 -1.24
CA ASN A 115 18.20 -15.31 -1.10
C ASN A 115 17.99 -13.89 -1.65
N ILE A 116 16.78 -13.51 -2.04
CA ILE A 116 16.41 -12.12 -2.32
C ILE A 116 15.73 -11.56 -1.07
N GLY A 117 16.32 -10.53 -0.45
CA GLY A 117 15.81 -9.92 0.77
C GLY A 117 16.36 -8.52 1.02
N ALA A 118 15.73 -7.79 1.94
CA ALA A 118 16.17 -6.45 2.32
C ALA A 118 17.52 -6.53 3.06
N ASN A 119 18.49 -5.71 2.66
CA ASN A 119 19.84 -5.74 3.23
C ASN A 119 19.88 -5.05 4.59
N ARG A 120 20.84 -5.44 5.43
CA ARG A 120 21.08 -4.76 6.71
C ARG A 120 21.68 -3.38 6.47
N LEU A 121 21.35 -2.45 7.37
CA LEU A 121 21.99 -1.14 7.48
C LEU A 121 22.67 -1.00 8.83
N ALA A 122 23.73 -0.19 8.87
CA ALA A 122 24.41 0.14 10.11
C ALA A 122 23.56 1.05 11.01
N SER A 123 22.84 2.01 10.42
CA SER A 123 21.95 2.92 11.14
C SER A 123 20.89 3.51 10.20
N CYS A 124 19.76 3.91 10.78
CA CYS A 124 18.74 4.71 10.12
C CYS A 124 18.24 5.78 11.11
N PRO A 125 18.93 6.94 11.20
CA PRO A 125 18.54 7.97 12.15
C PRO A 125 17.22 8.60 11.74
N LEU A 126 16.17 8.34 12.51
CA LEU A 126 14.85 8.95 12.32
C LEU A 126 14.66 10.12 13.29
N PRO A 127 14.08 11.24 12.86
CA PRO A 127 13.76 12.34 13.76
C PRO A 127 12.69 11.90 14.78
N ALA A 128 12.61 12.61 15.91
CA ALA A 128 11.51 12.45 16.83
C ALA A 128 10.18 12.71 16.11
N MET A 129 9.17 11.87 16.38
CA MET A 129 7.90 11.94 15.68
C MET A 129 7.08 13.15 16.14
N ASP A 130 6.71 13.97 15.16
CA ASP A 130 5.71 15.03 15.27
C ASP A 130 4.54 14.61 14.36
N TYR A 131 3.34 14.49 14.94
CA TYR A 131 2.17 13.98 14.23
C TYR A 131 1.45 15.04 13.38
N SER A 132 1.93 16.29 13.35
CA SER A 132 1.50 17.29 12.37
C SER A 132 1.87 16.85 10.94
N PRO A 133 1.18 17.35 9.89
CA PRO A 133 1.56 17.03 8.51
C PRO A 133 3.04 17.30 8.19
N ALA A 134 3.59 18.42 8.66
CA ALA A 134 5.01 18.75 8.47
C ALA A 134 5.94 17.80 9.26
N GLY A 135 5.52 17.35 10.44
CA GLY A 135 6.26 16.37 11.22
C GLY A 135 6.30 14.98 10.58
N GLN A 136 5.16 14.55 10.05
CA GLN A 136 5.06 13.31 9.28
C GLN A 136 5.96 13.38 8.04
N GLU A 137 5.94 14.48 7.29
CA GLU A 137 6.81 14.67 6.13
C GLU A 137 8.30 14.51 6.51
N ARG A 138 8.76 15.20 7.57
CA ARG A 138 10.15 15.10 8.03
C ARG A 138 10.52 13.66 8.39
N TYR A 139 9.64 12.95 9.08
CA TYR A 139 9.87 11.55 9.49
C TYR A 139 9.95 10.62 8.28
N LEU A 140 8.98 10.70 7.36
CA LEU A 140 8.91 9.83 6.18
C LEU A 140 10.05 10.09 5.20
N ARG A 141 10.42 11.35 4.98
CA ARG A 141 11.58 11.72 4.15
C ARG A 141 12.91 11.25 4.74
N ALA A 142 13.02 11.13 6.06
CA ALA A 142 14.20 10.56 6.71
C ALA A 142 14.23 9.03 6.60
N ALA A 143 13.07 8.36 6.66
CA ALA A 143 12.97 6.91 6.60
C ALA A 143 13.18 6.34 5.19
N LEU A 144 12.65 6.98 4.15
CA LEU A 144 12.69 6.48 2.78
C LEU A 144 14.11 6.17 2.26
N PRO A 145 15.12 7.05 2.41
CA PRO A 145 16.49 6.75 1.99
C PRO A 145 17.07 5.48 2.65
N CYS A 146 16.71 5.20 3.90
CA CYS A 146 17.10 3.95 4.54
C CYS A 146 16.42 2.75 3.85
N ILE A 147 15.11 2.82 3.64
CA ILE A 147 14.35 1.75 2.98
C ILE A 147 14.91 1.46 1.58
N GLU A 148 15.19 2.51 0.80
CA GLU A 148 15.81 2.39 -0.50
C GLU A 148 17.21 1.75 -0.45
N ALA A 149 18.05 2.16 0.49
CA ALA A 149 19.39 1.61 0.65
C ALA A 149 19.38 0.10 1.00
N MET A 150 18.33 -0.39 1.69
CA MET A 150 18.17 -1.82 1.99
C MET A 150 17.75 -2.63 0.76
N TRP A 151 16.88 -2.08 -0.07
CA TRP A 151 16.27 -2.81 -1.19
C TRP A 151 17.04 -2.70 -2.51
N LYS A 152 17.74 -1.58 -2.73
CA LYS A 152 18.50 -1.35 -3.97
C LYS A 152 19.48 -2.49 -4.29
N PRO A 153 20.29 -3.04 -3.35
CA PRO A 153 21.19 -4.15 -3.67
C PRO A 153 20.43 -5.43 -4.04
N ALA A 154 19.27 -5.69 -3.44
CA ALA A 154 18.45 -6.87 -3.73
C ALA A 154 17.84 -6.79 -5.14
N LEU A 155 17.34 -5.61 -5.53
CA LEU A 155 16.86 -5.35 -6.89
C LEU A 155 17.98 -5.52 -7.92
N GLN A 156 19.16 -4.98 -7.64
CA GLN A 156 20.34 -5.12 -8.51
C GLN A 156 20.77 -6.58 -8.66
N ALA A 157 20.85 -7.34 -7.56
CA ALA A 157 21.20 -8.76 -7.58
C ALA A 157 20.22 -9.60 -8.39
N ALA A 158 18.94 -9.18 -8.44
CA ALA A 158 17.90 -9.82 -9.23
C ALA A 158 17.77 -9.28 -10.68
N ASN A 159 18.68 -8.40 -11.12
CA ASN A 159 18.63 -7.70 -12.41
C ASN A 159 17.32 -6.92 -12.66
N MET A 160 16.74 -6.37 -11.59
CA MET A 160 15.53 -5.54 -11.62
C MET A 160 15.90 -4.06 -11.75
N PRO A 161 15.06 -3.23 -12.40
CA PRO A 161 15.31 -1.80 -12.48
C PRO A 161 15.17 -1.17 -11.09
N TYR A 162 15.78 0.00 -10.93
CA TYR A 162 15.68 0.78 -9.72
C TYR A 162 15.48 2.25 -10.07
N GLN A 163 14.54 2.87 -9.37
CA GLN A 163 14.27 4.30 -9.35
C GLN A 163 13.89 4.65 -7.90
N PRO A 164 14.35 5.79 -7.35
CA PRO A 164 13.85 6.27 -6.07
C PRO A 164 12.35 6.50 -6.07
N VAL A 165 11.69 6.29 -4.93
CA VAL A 165 10.25 6.54 -4.80
C VAL A 165 9.99 8.02 -4.52
N GLU A 166 8.97 8.58 -5.14
CA GLU A 166 8.52 9.93 -4.82
C GLU A 166 7.60 9.92 -3.59
N LEU A 167 7.72 10.94 -2.74
CA LEU A 167 6.81 11.15 -1.60
C LEU A 167 6.02 12.44 -1.79
N HIS A 168 4.71 12.27 -1.92
CA HIS A 168 3.72 13.33 -2.05
C HIS A 168 2.90 13.42 -0.76
N ILE A 169 2.97 14.56 -0.06
CA ILE A 169 2.17 14.81 1.13
C ILE A 169 0.83 15.41 0.72
N VAL A 170 -0.26 14.71 1.04
CA VAL A 170 -1.63 15.07 0.66
C VAL A 170 -2.34 15.69 1.86
N THR A 171 -2.51 17.01 1.84
CA THR A 171 -3.28 17.78 2.84
C THR A 171 -4.60 18.31 2.31
N GLU A 172 -4.81 18.22 1.00
CA GLU A 172 -6.03 18.64 0.31
C GLU A 172 -6.37 17.66 -0.82
N THR A 173 -7.60 17.74 -1.33
CA THR A 173 -8.02 16.87 -2.45
C THR A 173 -7.24 17.24 -3.71
N MET A 174 -6.60 16.26 -4.35
CA MET A 174 -5.84 16.48 -5.57
C MET A 174 -6.03 15.35 -6.60
N GLN A 175 -5.78 15.68 -7.88
CA GLN A 175 -5.67 14.68 -8.94
C GLN A 175 -4.24 14.13 -8.98
N TYR A 176 -4.12 12.84 -9.29
CA TYR A 176 -2.86 12.14 -9.46
C TYR A 176 -3.03 11.04 -10.54
N PRO A 177 -1.98 10.39 -11.05
CA PRO A 177 -2.10 9.46 -12.19
C PRO A 177 -3.10 8.31 -11.95
N CYS A 178 -3.22 7.94 -10.68
CA CYS A 178 -4.14 7.03 -10.03
C CYS A 178 -5.64 7.42 -9.95
N GLY A 179 -6.01 8.64 -10.35
CA GLY A 179 -7.35 9.22 -10.17
C GLY A 179 -7.37 10.41 -9.19
N THR A 180 -8.28 10.40 -8.22
CA THR A 180 -8.36 11.45 -7.18
C THR A 180 -7.96 10.88 -5.82
N VAL A 181 -7.17 11.63 -5.06
CA VAL A 181 -6.87 11.32 -3.65
C VAL A 181 -7.46 12.42 -2.76
N ARG A 182 -8.09 12.01 -1.65
CA ARG A 182 -8.66 12.91 -0.66
C ARG A 182 -7.85 12.83 0.64
N PRO A 183 -7.74 13.92 1.41
CA PRO A 183 -6.89 13.98 2.59
C PRO A 183 -7.38 13.10 3.77
N ASP A 184 -8.61 12.59 3.70
CA ASP A 184 -9.26 11.69 4.67
C ASP A 184 -9.17 10.20 4.26
N SER A 185 -8.55 9.89 3.12
CA SER A 185 -8.30 8.52 2.67
C SER A 185 -7.05 7.93 3.32
N THR A 186 -6.83 6.62 3.24
CA THR A 186 -5.54 6.00 3.60
C THR A 186 -4.44 6.37 2.61
N ALA A 187 -3.18 6.31 3.04
CA ALA A 187 -2.04 6.45 2.13
C ALA A 187 -2.10 5.36 1.04
N ARG A 188 -1.46 5.65 -0.09
CA ARG A 188 -1.46 4.74 -1.24
C ARG A 188 -0.28 4.96 -2.16
N TYR A 189 0.13 3.90 -2.83
CA TYR A 189 1.10 3.93 -3.90
C TYR A 189 0.45 4.08 -5.28
N CYS A 190 1.08 4.84 -6.17
CA CYS A 190 0.71 4.91 -7.58
C CYS A 190 1.91 5.33 -8.43
N GLN A 191 2.25 4.52 -9.44
CA GLN A 191 3.17 4.86 -10.53
C GLN A 191 4.48 5.56 -10.12
N GLY A 192 5.19 5.03 -9.12
CA GLY A 192 6.46 5.58 -8.66
C GLY A 192 6.35 6.56 -7.48
N GLY A 193 5.13 6.91 -7.07
CA GLY A 193 4.86 7.83 -5.96
C GLY A 193 4.05 7.22 -4.83
N ILE A 194 4.42 7.57 -3.60
CA ILE A 194 3.63 7.37 -2.38
C ILE A 194 2.86 8.65 -2.09
N TYR A 195 1.54 8.56 -2.04
CA TYR A 195 0.63 9.65 -1.72
C TYR A 195 0.17 9.50 -0.28
N TRP A 196 0.83 10.26 0.61
CA TRP A 196 0.65 10.19 2.04
C TRP A 196 -0.37 11.19 2.55
N THR A 197 -1.55 10.72 2.94
CA THR A 197 -2.68 11.53 3.42
C THR A 197 -2.50 11.97 4.87
N ALA A 198 -1.62 12.93 5.09
CA ALA A 198 -1.15 13.28 6.44
C ALA A 198 -2.26 13.68 7.43
N ASN A 199 -3.36 14.27 6.93
CA ASN A 199 -4.50 14.64 7.77
C ASN A 199 -5.25 13.42 8.31
N ALA A 200 -5.41 12.35 7.52
CA ALA A 200 -6.03 11.11 7.97
C ALA A 200 -5.24 10.51 9.14
N TYR A 201 -3.92 10.34 8.99
CA TYR A 201 -3.07 9.80 10.06
C TYR A 201 -2.97 10.71 11.29
N ALA A 202 -2.99 12.04 11.11
CA ALA A 202 -3.07 12.98 12.23
C ALA A 202 -4.40 12.85 13.01
N ALA A 203 -5.47 12.45 12.31
CA ALA A 203 -6.81 12.26 12.83
C ALA A 203 -7.08 10.84 13.36
N GLU A 204 -6.19 9.86 13.16
CA GLU A 204 -6.22 8.52 13.76
C GLU A 204 -6.00 8.56 15.30
N ARG A 205 -6.82 9.34 16.00
CA ARG A 205 -6.81 9.48 17.45
C ARG A 205 -7.83 8.53 18.04
N ASN A 206 -7.38 7.33 18.38
CA ASN A 206 -8.14 6.40 19.18
C ASN A 206 -7.54 6.34 20.59
N PRO A 207 -8.30 6.63 21.67
CA PRO A 207 -7.83 6.48 23.05
C PRO A 207 -7.29 5.07 23.36
N ASN A 208 -7.82 4.05 22.69
CA ASN A 208 -7.41 2.65 22.84
C ASN A 208 -6.33 2.23 21.83
N ASN A 209 -5.94 3.10 20.90
CA ASN A 209 -4.88 2.85 19.92
C ASN A 209 -4.14 4.17 19.60
N PRO A 210 -3.31 4.68 20.52
CA PRO A 210 -2.66 5.99 20.39
C PRO A 210 -1.72 6.05 19.19
N ASN A 211 -1.42 7.27 18.74
CA ASN A 211 -0.43 7.50 17.70
C ASN A 211 0.97 7.05 18.16
N HIS A 212 1.69 6.39 17.26
CA HIS A 212 3.05 5.89 17.49
C HIS A 212 3.85 5.91 16.18
N PRO A 213 5.14 6.31 16.17
CA PRO A 213 5.97 6.32 14.96
C PRO A 213 6.01 4.99 14.21
N GLY A 214 5.84 3.87 14.92
CA GLY A 214 5.81 2.53 14.33
C GLY A 214 4.71 2.36 13.28
N LYS A 215 3.53 2.96 13.48
CA LYS A 215 2.42 2.88 12.51
C LYS A 215 2.78 3.55 11.19
N TYR A 216 3.44 4.71 11.28
CA TYR A 216 3.89 5.49 10.13
C TYR A 216 4.99 4.74 9.37
N LEU A 217 5.97 4.18 10.10
CA LEU A 217 7.03 3.38 9.51
C LEU A 217 6.51 2.09 8.86
N GLY A 218 5.58 1.40 9.53
CA GLY A 218 4.95 0.18 9.02
C GLY A 218 4.14 0.42 7.75
N GLN A 219 3.31 1.46 7.72
CA GLN A 219 2.57 1.83 6.50
C GLN A 219 3.51 2.33 5.40
N LEU A 220 4.53 3.13 5.71
CA LEU A 220 5.52 3.52 4.70
C LEU A 220 6.22 2.30 4.08
N ALA A 221 6.53 1.29 4.90
CA ALA A 221 7.11 0.04 4.44
C ALA A 221 6.13 -0.77 3.55
N HIS A 222 4.83 -0.76 3.86
CA HIS A 222 3.78 -1.32 3.00
C HIS A 222 3.73 -0.63 1.63
N GLU A 223 3.67 0.71 1.61
CA GLU A 223 3.65 1.47 0.36
C GLU A 223 4.93 1.27 -0.46
N TYR A 224 6.08 1.12 0.20
CA TYR A 224 7.31 0.74 -0.46
C TYR A 224 7.28 -0.70 -0.99
N GLY A 225 6.52 -1.59 -0.37
CA GLY A 225 6.19 -2.92 -0.90
C GLY A 225 5.53 -2.84 -2.28
N HIS A 226 4.57 -1.94 -2.47
CA HIS A 226 4.01 -1.65 -3.80
C HIS A 226 5.03 -1.05 -4.77
N HIS A 227 5.95 -0.22 -4.28
CA HIS A 227 7.05 0.29 -5.10
C HIS A 227 7.95 -0.84 -5.62
N ILE A 228 8.26 -1.85 -4.79
CA ILE A 228 8.99 -3.04 -5.23
C ILE A 228 8.19 -3.80 -6.30
N GLN A 229 6.88 -4.00 -6.09
CA GLN A 229 6.02 -4.64 -7.09
C GLN A 229 5.99 -3.85 -8.41
N TRP A 230 6.06 -2.51 -8.36
CA TRP A 230 6.11 -1.66 -9.54
C TRP A 230 7.44 -1.78 -10.29
N LEU A 231 8.57 -1.64 -9.59
CA LEU A 231 9.91 -1.77 -10.16
C LEU A 231 10.12 -3.15 -10.79
N THR A 232 9.66 -4.19 -10.10
CA THR A 232 9.78 -5.57 -10.60
C THR A 232 8.84 -5.88 -11.76
N GLY A 233 7.72 -5.14 -11.89
CA GLY A 233 6.72 -5.36 -12.94
C GLY A 233 5.50 -6.19 -12.49
N MET A 234 5.49 -6.67 -11.25
CA MET A 234 4.38 -7.43 -10.67
C MET A 234 3.07 -6.62 -10.59
N LEU A 235 3.10 -5.32 -10.28
CA LEU A 235 1.88 -4.50 -10.28
C LEU A 235 1.21 -4.50 -11.66
N LYS A 236 2.00 -4.27 -12.72
CA LYS A 236 1.48 -4.27 -14.09
C LYS A 236 0.94 -5.64 -14.51
N ALA A 237 1.57 -6.72 -14.05
CA ALA A 237 1.07 -8.07 -14.28
C ALA A 237 -0.26 -8.32 -13.53
N SER A 238 -0.40 -7.80 -12.30
CA SER A 238 -1.64 -7.86 -11.51
C SER A 238 -2.77 -7.10 -12.20
N ASP A 239 -2.52 -5.85 -12.61
CA ASP A 239 -3.49 -5.01 -13.33
C ASP A 239 -4.02 -5.73 -14.57
N ARG A 240 -3.12 -6.38 -15.33
CA ARG A 240 -3.48 -7.15 -16.52
C ARG A 240 -4.34 -8.38 -16.17
N ALA A 241 -3.97 -9.11 -15.12
CA ALA A 241 -4.71 -10.28 -14.67
C ALA A 241 -6.13 -9.91 -14.19
N GLN A 242 -6.29 -8.77 -13.52
CA GLN A 242 -7.61 -8.28 -13.09
C GLN A 242 -8.46 -7.82 -14.28
N TYR A 243 -7.85 -7.15 -15.26
CA TYR A 243 -8.53 -6.82 -16.51
C TYR A 243 -9.04 -8.09 -17.22
N ASP A 244 -8.19 -9.11 -17.36
CA ASP A 244 -8.55 -10.39 -17.98
C ASP A 244 -9.56 -11.20 -17.14
N ALA A 245 -9.68 -10.89 -15.84
CA ALA A 245 -10.70 -11.44 -14.95
C ALA A 245 -12.06 -10.73 -15.05
N GLY A 246 -12.18 -9.69 -15.88
CA GLY A 246 -13.41 -8.92 -16.08
C GLY A 246 -13.53 -7.66 -15.23
N GLY A 247 -12.46 -7.27 -14.52
CA GLY A 247 -12.43 -6.06 -13.69
C GLY A 247 -12.12 -6.32 -12.22
N TRP A 248 -11.79 -5.23 -11.52
CA TRP A 248 -11.32 -5.21 -10.13
C TRP A 248 -12.41 -5.54 -9.11
N ASP A 249 -13.67 -5.28 -9.45
CA ASP A 249 -14.86 -5.49 -8.63
C ASP A 249 -15.48 -6.89 -8.75
N THR A 250 -14.94 -7.73 -9.65
CA THR A 250 -15.35 -9.13 -9.77
C THR A 250 -14.79 -9.96 -8.61
N PRO A 251 -15.41 -11.10 -8.23
CA PRO A 251 -14.85 -11.99 -7.20
C PRO A 251 -13.40 -12.41 -7.48
N LYS A 252 -13.05 -12.60 -8.76
CA LYS A 252 -11.68 -12.94 -9.18
C LYS A 252 -10.75 -11.73 -9.14
N GLY A 253 -11.23 -10.54 -9.50
CA GLY A 253 -10.50 -9.28 -9.39
C GLY A 253 -10.13 -8.95 -7.94
N LEU A 254 -11.10 -9.12 -7.03
CA LEU A 254 -10.89 -8.97 -5.59
C LEU A 254 -9.87 -9.98 -5.04
N ASP A 255 -9.91 -11.25 -5.48
CA ASP A 255 -8.88 -12.23 -5.12
C ASP A 255 -7.46 -11.79 -5.54
N LEU A 256 -7.33 -11.32 -6.78
CA LEU A 256 -6.06 -10.80 -7.29
C LEU A 256 -5.60 -9.56 -6.51
N ASN A 257 -6.53 -8.68 -6.13
CA ASN A 257 -6.20 -7.49 -5.34
C ASN A 257 -5.68 -7.88 -3.94
N ARG A 258 -6.35 -8.81 -3.25
CA ARG A 258 -5.89 -9.28 -1.93
C ARG A 258 -4.49 -9.89 -2.00
N ARG A 259 -4.18 -10.65 -3.05
CA ARG A 259 -2.83 -11.19 -3.28
C ARG A 259 -1.79 -10.09 -3.45
N MET A 260 -2.11 -9.06 -4.23
CA MET A 260 -1.25 -7.89 -4.43
C MET A 260 -0.99 -7.16 -3.11
N GLU A 261 -2.04 -6.85 -2.35
CA GLU A 261 -1.98 -6.14 -1.07
C GLU A 261 -1.22 -6.94 -0.01
N LEU A 262 -1.53 -8.23 0.16
CA LEU A 262 -0.85 -9.08 1.14
C LEU A 262 0.63 -9.31 0.81
N GLN A 263 1.00 -9.26 -0.48
CA GLN A 263 2.41 -9.30 -0.86
C GLN A 263 3.12 -7.99 -0.47
N ALA A 264 2.48 -6.84 -0.63
CA ALA A 264 3.00 -5.56 -0.15
C ALA A 264 3.14 -5.58 1.39
N THR A 265 2.16 -6.13 2.11
CA THR A 265 2.23 -6.36 3.56
C THR A 265 3.44 -7.24 3.95
N CYS A 266 3.69 -8.32 3.20
CA CYS A 266 4.85 -9.19 3.42
C CYS A 266 6.18 -8.46 3.16
N PHE A 267 6.29 -7.70 2.07
CA PHE A 267 7.46 -6.85 1.80
C PHE A 267 7.64 -5.74 2.84
N GLY A 268 6.55 -5.22 3.41
CA GLY A 268 6.58 -4.32 4.56
C GLY A 268 7.24 -4.97 5.77
N GLY A 269 6.84 -6.21 6.10
CA GLY A 269 7.49 -7.02 7.12
C GLY A 269 8.99 -7.22 6.85
N MET A 270 9.35 -7.58 5.61
CA MET A 270 10.76 -7.73 5.19
C MET A 270 11.56 -6.43 5.36
N THR A 271 10.93 -5.27 5.17
CA THR A 271 11.58 -3.96 5.38
C THR A 271 11.84 -3.69 6.86
N LEU A 272 10.93 -4.08 7.75
CA LEU A 272 11.09 -3.90 9.19
C LEU A 272 12.16 -4.82 9.81
N ALA A 273 12.44 -5.98 9.19
CA ALA A 273 13.41 -6.96 9.68
C ALA A 273 14.85 -6.43 9.82
N PRO A 274 15.51 -5.89 8.78
CA PRO A 274 16.84 -5.32 8.91
C PRO A 274 16.87 -4.09 9.84
N LEU A 275 15.79 -3.31 9.90
CA LEU A 275 15.71 -2.13 10.78
C LEU A 275 15.72 -2.50 12.27
N SER A 276 15.21 -3.68 12.63
CA SER A 276 15.15 -4.19 14.00
C SER A 276 16.54 -4.56 14.57
N HIS A 277 17.56 -4.64 13.73
CA HIS A 277 18.95 -4.90 14.15
C HIS A 277 19.70 -3.63 14.61
N GLY A 278 19.01 -2.79 15.39
CA GLY A 278 19.60 -1.60 16.03
C GLY A 278 19.58 -0.32 15.19
N ALA A 279 19.05 -0.35 13.96
CA ALA A 279 18.89 0.85 13.15
C ALA A 279 17.70 1.70 13.61
N VAL A 280 16.64 1.06 14.12
CA VAL A 280 15.43 1.69 14.66
C VAL A 280 15.06 1.05 16.00
N PRO A 281 14.53 1.78 17.00
CA PRO A 281 14.12 1.21 18.28
C PRO A 281 13.10 0.07 18.13
N MET A 282 13.24 -0.97 18.95
CA MET A 282 12.41 -2.18 18.85
C MET A 282 10.92 -1.94 19.13
N ASP A 283 10.57 -0.96 19.96
CA ASP A 283 9.18 -0.59 20.20
C ASP A 283 8.51 -0.03 18.93
N VAL A 284 9.23 0.80 18.16
CA VAL A 284 8.77 1.33 16.86
C VAL A 284 8.54 0.17 15.88
N ILE A 285 9.47 -0.78 15.80
CA ILE A 285 9.34 -1.97 14.94
C ILE A 285 8.13 -2.80 15.36
N GLN A 286 8.01 -3.13 16.65
CA GLN A 286 6.93 -3.97 17.14
C GLN A 286 5.56 -3.32 16.95
N THR A 287 5.44 -2.01 17.17
CA THR A 287 4.19 -1.29 16.88
C THR A 287 3.87 -1.30 15.38
N GLY A 288 4.86 -1.14 14.50
CA GLY A 288 4.64 -1.23 13.05
C GLY A 288 4.14 -2.60 12.60
N LEU A 289 4.72 -3.68 13.15
CA LEU A 289 4.27 -5.06 12.90
C LEU A 289 2.85 -5.30 13.40
N THR A 290 2.55 -4.85 14.63
CA THR A 290 1.21 -4.99 15.22
C THR A 290 0.17 -4.18 14.44
N ASP A 291 0.50 -2.96 14.02
CA ASP A 291 -0.40 -2.11 13.25
C ASP A 291 -0.71 -2.72 11.88
N ALA A 292 0.33 -3.16 11.14
CA ALA A 292 0.17 -3.84 9.86
C ALA A 292 -0.68 -5.12 9.99
N GLY A 293 -0.50 -5.91 11.05
CA GLY A 293 -1.31 -7.09 11.32
C GLY A 293 -2.76 -6.81 11.70
N ASN A 294 -3.08 -5.58 12.10
CA ASN A 294 -4.45 -5.14 12.42
C ASN A 294 -5.08 -4.34 11.27
N ARG A 295 -4.51 -4.37 10.06
CA ARG A 295 -5.10 -3.79 8.85
C ARG A 295 -5.79 -4.89 8.03
N GLY A 296 -6.67 -4.49 7.11
CA GLY A 296 -7.34 -5.41 6.19
C GLY A 296 -8.86 -5.37 6.28
N ASP A 297 -9.48 -6.44 5.78
CA ASP A 297 -10.88 -6.54 5.46
C ASP A 297 -11.77 -6.88 6.68
N TYR A 298 -11.96 -5.93 7.59
CA TYR A 298 -12.94 -6.06 8.68
C TYR A 298 -14.37 -6.14 8.15
N ASP A 299 -15.27 -6.82 8.89
CA ASP A 299 -16.69 -7.01 8.52
C ASP A 299 -17.44 -5.70 8.21
N ILE A 300 -17.02 -4.59 8.82
CA ILE A 300 -17.57 -3.25 8.58
C ILE A 300 -17.31 -2.71 7.18
N TYR A 301 -16.30 -3.24 6.47
CA TYR A 301 -15.95 -2.79 5.12
C TYR A 301 -16.73 -3.57 4.07
N PRO A 302 -17.41 -2.89 3.14
CA PRO A 302 -18.26 -3.54 2.15
C PRO A 302 -17.46 -4.25 1.05
N THR A 303 -16.28 -3.74 0.72
CA THR A 303 -15.35 -4.33 -0.25
C THR A 303 -14.30 -5.17 0.48
N LYS A 304 -13.93 -6.32 -0.09
CA LYS A 304 -12.96 -7.28 0.46
C LYS A 304 -11.80 -7.43 -0.51
N ASP A 305 -10.87 -6.49 -0.46
CA ASP A 305 -9.80 -6.30 -1.44
C ASP A 305 -8.39 -6.27 -0.81
N HIS A 306 -8.27 -6.32 0.52
CA HIS A 306 -6.97 -6.26 1.24
C HIS A 306 -6.65 -7.50 2.09
N GLY A 307 -7.54 -8.49 2.11
CA GLY A 307 -7.42 -9.72 2.89
C GLY A 307 -7.76 -9.49 4.36
N THR A 308 -8.12 -10.55 5.07
CA THR A 308 -8.48 -10.45 6.49
C THR A 308 -7.33 -9.90 7.35
N PRO A 309 -7.63 -9.29 8.51
CA PRO A 309 -6.59 -8.92 9.48
C PRO A 309 -5.70 -10.09 9.90
N GLN A 310 -6.28 -11.29 10.05
CA GLN A 310 -5.50 -12.49 10.34
C GLN A 310 -4.47 -12.79 9.23
N ASN A 311 -4.85 -12.66 7.96
CA ASN A 311 -3.93 -12.87 6.85
C ASN A 311 -2.87 -11.77 6.78
N ASN A 312 -3.22 -10.50 7.02
CA ASN A 312 -2.25 -9.42 7.15
C ASN A 312 -1.23 -9.70 8.28
N ALA A 313 -1.70 -10.12 9.45
CA ALA A 313 -0.83 -10.50 10.58
C ALA A 313 0.11 -11.66 10.23
N ASN A 314 -0.39 -12.67 9.52
CA ASN A 314 0.43 -13.79 9.06
C ASN A 314 1.51 -13.34 8.06
N TRP A 315 1.14 -12.56 7.04
CA TRP A 315 2.05 -12.14 5.98
C TRP A 315 3.10 -11.13 6.45
N VAL A 316 2.73 -10.14 7.28
CA VAL A 316 3.73 -9.20 7.82
C VAL A 316 4.73 -9.92 8.72
N LYS A 317 4.25 -10.86 9.55
CA LYS A 317 5.12 -11.68 10.40
C LYS A 317 6.01 -12.59 9.58
N GLN A 318 5.50 -13.19 8.50
CA GLN A 318 6.26 -14.03 7.59
C GLN A 318 7.38 -13.24 6.92
N GLY A 319 7.08 -12.06 6.38
CA GLY A 319 8.08 -11.16 5.82
C GLY A 319 9.15 -10.76 6.85
N TYR A 320 8.73 -10.36 8.05
CA TYR A 320 9.64 -9.94 9.12
C TYR A 320 10.58 -11.05 9.59
N SER A 321 10.04 -12.24 9.84
CA SER A 321 10.81 -13.37 10.37
C SER A 321 11.73 -14.01 9.35
N SER A 322 11.32 -14.02 8.07
CA SER A 322 12.08 -14.72 7.03
C SER A 322 13.04 -13.83 6.26
N ASN A 323 12.68 -12.55 6.06
CA ASN A 323 13.34 -11.62 5.14
C ASN A 323 13.71 -12.26 3.78
N GLN A 324 12.77 -13.00 3.18
CA GLN A 324 12.97 -13.72 1.92
C GLN A 324 11.80 -13.52 0.95
N ALA A 325 12.06 -12.97 -0.23
CA ALA A 325 11.04 -12.63 -1.22
C ALA A 325 10.29 -13.87 -1.75
N SER A 326 10.93 -15.04 -1.84
CA SER A 326 10.23 -16.30 -2.18
C SER A 326 9.14 -16.67 -1.18
N LEU A 327 9.29 -16.29 0.09
CA LEU A 327 8.28 -16.49 1.12
C LEU A 327 7.25 -15.35 1.15
N CYS A 328 7.27 -14.42 0.20
CA CYS A 328 6.20 -13.44 -0.01
C CYS A 328 5.39 -13.71 -1.29
N ASN A 329 5.39 -14.97 -1.77
CA ASN A 329 4.68 -15.38 -2.98
C ASN A 329 3.19 -15.67 -2.71
N THR A 330 2.41 -14.60 -2.52
CA THR A 330 0.94 -14.67 -2.37
C THR A 330 0.26 -15.21 -3.62
N TRP A 331 0.86 -15.04 -4.80
CA TRP A 331 0.32 -15.49 -6.09
C TRP A 331 0.25 -17.02 -6.19
N ALA A 332 1.21 -17.72 -5.58
CA ALA A 332 1.25 -19.18 -5.51
C ALA A 332 0.53 -19.76 -4.28
N SER A 333 -0.02 -18.91 -3.41
CA SER A 333 -0.65 -19.33 -2.15
C SER A 333 -2.10 -19.79 -2.36
N GLU A 334 -2.55 -20.73 -1.53
CA GLU A 334 -3.96 -21.13 -1.51
C GLU A 334 -4.86 -19.96 -1.08
N ALA A 335 -6.10 -19.96 -1.58
CA ALA A 335 -7.06 -18.86 -1.38
C ALA A 335 -7.29 -18.52 0.11
N GLN A 336 -7.27 -19.52 1.01
CA GLN A 336 -7.47 -19.30 2.45
C GLN A 336 -6.38 -18.43 3.10
N TYR A 337 -5.16 -18.42 2.57
CA TYR A 337 -4.06 -17.61 3.09
C TYR A 337 -4.03 -16.20 2.50
N VAL A 338 -4.85 -15.94 1.49
CA VAL A 338 -4.94 -14.63 0.83
C VAL A 338 -6.37 -14.08 0.87
N SER A 339 -7.22 -14.70 1.68
CA SER A 339 -8.63 -14.33 1.78
C SER A 339 -8.85 -13.08 2.61
#